data_AF-H0T2J0-F1
#
_entry.id   AF-H0T2J0-F1
#
_cell.length_a   1.000
_cell.length_b   1.000
_cell.length_c   1.000
_cell.angle_alpha   90.00
_cell.angle_beta   90.00
_cell.angle_gamma   90.00
#
_symmetry.space_group_name_H-M   'P 1'
#
loop_
_entity.id
_entity.type
_entity.pdbx_description
1 polymer ?
#
loop_
_entity_poly.entity_id
_entity_poly.type
_entity_poly.pdbx_seq_one_letter_code
_entity_poly.pdbx_strand_id
1 'polypeptide(L)'
;MSEALVRAGAAASQQIVEELQKYAVFSIEPFDTRAALEAAAMSREAIAGGNKKANSTAPWQKVKYDRQIVAIAKVHGATEIYSDDTGIIALGERAKIKVVRLKDLSLPPESDQLDLLDLAAATAENMSSDEG
;
A
#
# COMPACT_ATOMS: atom_id res chain seq x y z
N MET A 1 -2.75 -6.00 -2.43
CA MET A 1 -2.56 -6.38 -3.85
C MET A 1 -3.58 -7.39 -4.37
N SER A 2 -3.92 -8.45 -3.61
CA SER A 2 -4.80 -9.53 -4.09
C SER A 2 -6.11 -9.06 -4.76
N GLU A 3 -6.86 -8.14 -4.14
CA GLU A 3 -8.11 -7.64 -4.73
C GLU A 3 -7.90 -6.95 -6.09
N ALA A 4 -6.88 -6.11 -6.20
CA ALA A 4 -6.56 -5.41 -7.46
C ALA A 4 -6.18 -6.40 -8.57
N LEU A 5 -5.39 -7.43 -8.25
CA LEU A 5 -4.98 -8.47 -9.20
C LEU A 5 -6.18 -9.33 -9.64
N VAL A 6 -7.06 -9.70 -8.71
CA VAL A 6 -8.31 -10.42 -9.04
C VAL A 6 -9.15 -9.61 -10.03
N ARG A 7 -9.28 -8.29 -9.81
CA ARG A 7 -10.02 -7.40 -10.71
C ARG A 7 -9.33 -7.23 -12.07
N ALA A 8 -8.01 -7.24 -12.12
CA ALA A 8 -7.24 -7.15 -13.36
C ALA A 8 -7.37 -8.43 -14.23
N GLY A 9 -7.66 -9.57 -13.61
CA GLY A 9 -7.74 -10.86 -14.28
C GLY A 9 -6.37 -11.55 -14.39
N ALA A 10 -6.39 -12.86 -14.66
CA ALA A 10 -5.21 -13.72 -14.57
C ALA A 10 -4.07 -13.31 -15.53
N ALA A 11 -4.39 -12.92 -16.76
CA ALA A 11 -3.39 -12.51 -17.75
C ALA A 11 -2.68 -11.20 -17.37
N ALA A 12 -3.44 -10.20 -16.90
CA ALA A 12 -2.89 -8.89 -16.53
C ALA A 12 -2.21 -8.89 -15.15
N SER A 13 -2.55 -9.83 -14.26
CA SER A 13 -1.98 -9.91 -12.92
C SER A 13 -0.46 -10.04 -12.94
N GLN A 14 0.07 -10.92 -13.80
CA GLN A 14 1.51 -11.14 -13.94
C GLN A 14 2.19 -9.91 -14.55
N GLN A 15 1.59 -9.32 -15.59
CA GLN A 15 2.10 -8.13 -16.26
C GLN A 15 2.23 -6.93 -15.30
N ILE A 16 1.25 -6.74 -14.41
CA ILE A 16 1.28 -5.66 -13.40
C ILE A 16 2.49 -5.83 -12.47
N VAL A 17 2.75 -7.04 -11.98
CA VAL A 17 3.88 -7.31 -11.07
C VAL A 17 5.20 -7.08 -11.80
N GLU A 18 5.34 -7.62 -13.01
CA GLU A 18 6.54 -7.45 -13.84
C GLU A 18 6.81 -5.98 -14.17
N GLU A 19 5.76 -5.21 -14.47
CA GLU A 19 5.89 -3.79 -14.76
C GLU A 19 6.36 -3.00 -13.54
N LEU A 20 5.77 -3.23 -12.36
CA LEU A 20 6.19 -2.59 -11.11
C LEU A 20 7.66 -2.89 -10.78
N GLN A 21 8.13 -4.12 -11.04
CA GLN A 21 9.51 -4.53 -10.80
C GLN A 21 10.54 -3.89 -11.73
N LYS A 22 10.12 -3.30 -12.87
CA LYS A 22 11.02 -2.57 -13.77
C LYS A 22 11.47 -1.23 -13.19
N TYR A 23 10.65 -0.62 -12.35
CA TYR A 23 10.95 0.70 -11.77
C TYR A 23 11.71 0.55 -10.47
N ALA A 24 12.94 1.09 -10.41
CA ALA A 24 13.77 1.06 -9.20
C ALA A 24 13.15 1.78 -7.99
N VAL A 25 12.13 2.61 -8.21
CA VAL A 25 11.40 3.32 -7.14
C VAL A 25 10.37 2.44 -6.43
N PHE A 26 10.06 1.25 -6.96
CA PHE A 26 9.17 0.29 -6.33
C PHE A 26 9.93 -0.94 -5.86
N SER A 27 9.62 -1.39 -4.64
CA SER A 27 10.02 -2.71 -4.13
C SER A 27 8.78 -3.45 -3.64
N ILE A 28 8.60 -4.69 -4.09
CA ILE A 28 7.51 -5.56 -3.64
C ILE A 28 8.04 -6.46 -2.53
N GLU A 29 7.74 -6.10 -1.28
CA GLU A 29 8.27 -6.81 -0.13
C GLU A 29 7.39 -7.99 0.30
N PRO A 30 7.96 -9.19 0.52
CA PRO A 30 7.22 -10.35 0.99
C PRO A 30 7.00 -10.31 2.50
N PHE A 31 6.02 -11.10 2.98
CA PHE A 31 5.93 -11.44 4.40
C PHE A 31 6.95 -12.54 4.74
N ASP A 32 8.19 -12.13 4.99
CA ASP A 32 9.31 -13.03 5.26
C ASP A 32 9.41 -13.47 6.74
N THR A 33 10.45 -14.24 7.08
CA THR A 33 10.68 -14.72 8.45
C THR A 33 10.89 -13.58 9.45
N ARG A 34 11.58 -12.50 9.05
CA ARG A 34 11.83 -11.35 9.94
C ARG A 34 10.52 -10.61 10.23
N ALA A 35 9.70 -10.37 9.20
CA ALA A 35 8.37 -9.78 9.35
C ALA A 35 7.45 -10.68 10.19
N ALA A 36 7.55 -12.01 10.06
CA ALA A 36 6.78 -12.94 10.88
C ALA A 36 7.14 -12.88 12.36
N LEU A 37 8.44 -12.80 12.69
CA LEU A 37 8.91 -12.64 14.07
C LEU A 37 8.45 -11.31 14.68
N GLU A 38 8.50 -10.22 13.90
CA GLU A 38 8.03 -8.91 14.31
C GLU A 38 6.51 -8.90 14.54
N ALA A 39 5.72 -9.43 13.61
CA ALA A 39 4.26 -9.54 13.77
C ALA A 39 3.87 -10.38 15.01
N ALA A 40 4.65 -11.41 15.33
CA ALA A 40 4.47 -12.22 16.53
C ALA A 40 4.80 -11.41 17.80
N ALA A 41 5.85 -10.58 17.79
CA ALA A 41 6.18 -9.69 18.89
C ALA A 41 5.05 -8.68 19.16
N MET A 42 4.58 -7.97 18.12
CA MET A 42 3.44 -7.05 18.20
C MET A 42 2.17 -7.74 18.73
N SER A 43 1.97 -9.01 18.36
CA SER A 43 0.82 -9.80 18.83
C SER A 43 0.94 -10.17 20.32
N ARG A 44 2.14 -10.56 20.79
CA ARG A 44 2.39 -10.85 22.21
C ARG A 44 2.16 -9.62 23.08
N GLU A 45 2.66 -8.47 22.66
CA GLU A 45 2.45 -7.19 23.36
C GLU A 45 0.96 -6.84 23.47
N ALA A 46 0.20 -6.99 22.39
CA ALA A 46 -1.25 -6.76 22.41
C ALA A 46 -1.99 -7.71 23.35
N ILE A 47 -1.60 -8.99 23.40
CA ILE A 47 -2.17 -9.98 24.32
C ILE A 47 -1.84 -9.63 25.78
N ALA A 48 -0.58 -9.27 26.06
CA ALA A 48 -0.11 -8.92 27.39
C ALA A 48 -0.79 -7.65 27.92
N GLY A 49 -1.05 -6.67 27.06
CA GLY A 49 -1.80 -5.46 27.39
C GLY A 49 -3.32 -5.66 27.59
N GLY A 50 -3.80 -6.90 27.72
CA GLY A 50 -5.22 -7.23 27.92
C GLY A 50 -6.10 -6.96 26.69
N ASN A 51 -5.50 -6.60 25.56
CA ASN A 51 -6.22 -6.05 24.42
C ASN A 51 -5.80 -6.74 23.12
N LYS A 52 -6.24 -8.00 22.97
CA LYS A 52 -5.89 -8.85 21.82
C LYS A 52 -6.17 -8.17 20.48
N LYS A 53 -7.24 -7.36 20.40
CA LYS A 53 -7.64 -6.60 19.20
C LYS A 53 -7.16 -5.15 19.19
N ALA A 54 -6.38 -4.69 20.16
CA ALA A 54 -5.92 -3.31 20.24
C ALA A 54 -7.05 -2.25 20.23
N ASN A 55 -8.25 -2.57 20.77
CA ASN A 55 -9.50 -1.80 20.70
C ASN A 55 -10.13 -1.73 19.30
N SER A 56 -9.69 -2.55 18.35
CA SER A 56 -10.33 -2.67 17.05
C SER A 56 -11.66 -3.43 17.16
N THR A 57 -12.73 -2.84 16.64
CA THR A 57 -14.02 -3.51 16.42
C THR A 57 -13.97 -4.47 15.22
N ALA A 58 -12.88 -4.46 14.45
CA ALA A 58 -12.79 -5.21 13.21
C ALA A 58 -12.67 -6.74 13.43
N PRO A 59 -12.94 -7.54 12.38
CA PRO A 59 -12.71 -8.98 12.39
C PRO A 59 -11.25 -9.31 12.72
N TRP A 60 -11.03 -10.40 13.44
CA TRP A 60 -9.68 -10.82 13.87
C TRP A 60 -8.71 -11.04 12.71
N GLN A 61 -9.23 -11.52 11.57
CA GLN A 61 -8.45 -11.67 10.34
C GLN A 61 -7.88 -10.34 9.85
N LYS A 62 -8.70 -9.27 9.84
CA LYS A 62 -8.24 -7.92 9.47
C LYS A 62 -7.06 -7.48 10.34
N VAL A 63 -7.23 -7.57 11.66
CA VAL A 63 -6.18 -7.19 12.63
C VAL A 63 -4.88 -7.97 12.41
N LYS A 64 -4.97 -9.24 12.00
CA LYS A 64 -3.77 -10.03 11.64
C LYS A 64 -3.10 -9.50 10.37
N TYR A 65 -3.86 -9.24 9.31
CA TYR A 65 -3.31 -8.69 8.07
C TYR A 65 -2.69 -7.30 8.28
N ASP A 66 -3.34 -6.44 9.06
CA ASP A 66 -2.82 -5.10 9.38
C ASP A 66 -1.47 -5.20 10.12
N ARG A 67 -1.34 -6.14 11.07
CA ARG A 67 -0.05 -6.41 11.74
C ARG A 67 1.01 -6.92 10.79
N GLN A 68 0.67 -7.77 9.82
CA GLN A 68 1.63 -8.24 8.83
C GLN A 68 2.17 -7.09 7.98
N ILE A 69 1.30 -6.19 7.53
CA ILE A 69 1.68 -5.00 6.74
C ILE A 69 2.65 -4.12 7.54
N VAL A 70 2.30 -3.79 8.78
CA VAL A 70 3.14 -2.92 9.62
C VAL A 70 4.47 -3.60 10.01
N ALA A 71 4.46 -4.92 10.21
CA ALA A 71 5.68 -5.68 10.47
C ALA A 71 6.65 -5.68 9.26
N ILE A 72 6.13 -5.85 8.05
CA ILE A 72 6.94 -5.72 6.81
C ILE A 72 7.53 -4.32 6.74
N ALA A 73 6.72 -3.27 6.89
CA ALA A 73 7.18 -1.89 6.86
C ALA A 73 8.31 -1.63 7.88
N LYS A 74 8.15 -2.13 9.11
CA LYS A 74 9.15 -1.98 10.18
C LYS A 74 10.46 -2.72 9.87
N VAL A 75 10.38 -3.95 9.39
CA VAL A 75 11.56 -4.80 9.11
C VAL A 75 12.38 -4.28 7.92
N HIS A 76 11.71 -3.69 6.93
CA HIS A 76 12.32 -3.12 5.74
C HIS A 76 12.66 -1.62 5.90
N GLY A 77 12.47 -1.04 7.09
CA GLY A 77 12.91 0.32 7.39
C GLY A 77 12.09 1.41 6.69
N ALA A 78 10.81 1.15 6.39
CA ALA A 78 9.93 2.17 5.84
C ALA A 78 9.80 3.36 6.80
N THR A 79 9.96 4.57 6.29
CA THR A 79 9.81 5.82 7.05
C THR A 79 8.35 6.24 7.16
N GLU A 80 7.54 5.89 6.17
CA GLU A 80 6.12 6.20 6.08
C GLU A 80 5.28 5.02 5.57
N ILE A 81 4.02 4.98 6.01
CA ILE A 81 2.96 4.13 5.44
C ILE A 81 1.85 5.03 4.92
N TYR A 82 1.38 4.80 3.69
CA TYR A 82 0.23 5.50 3.14
C TYR A 82 -1.02 4.64 3.31
N SER A 83 -1.98 5.11 4.12
CA SER A 83 -3.23 4.37 4.36
C SER A 83 -4.31 5.25 4.99
N ASP A 84 -5.56 5.02 4.61
CA ASP A 84 -6.74 5.54 5.30
C ASP A 84 -7.33 4.53 6.32
N ASP A 85 -6.71 3.36 6.45
CA ASP A 85 -7.18 2.32 7.37
C ASP A 85 -6.83 2.66 8.83
N THR A 86 -7.86 2.78 9.67
CA THR A 86 -7.68 3.13 11.09
C THR A 86 -6.89 2.10 11.89
N GLY A 87 -6.93 0.81 11.49
CA GLY A 87 -6.13 -0.24 12.08
C GLY A 87 -4.65 -0.08 11.77
N ILE A 88 -4.32 0.25 10.51
CA ILE A 88 -2.95 0.55 10.08
C ILE A 88 -2.43 1.80 10.74
N ILE A 89 -3.24 2.87 10.84
CA ILE A 89 -2.86 4.10 11.54
C ILE A 89 -2.47 3.80 12.99
N ALA A 90 -3.35 3.13 13.74
CA ALA A 90 -3.09 2.81 15.15
C ALA A 90 -1.89 1.88 15.35
N LEU A 91 -1.65 0.93 14.45
CA LEU A 91 -0.50 0.03 14.51
C LEU A 91 0.81 0.73 14.11
N GLY A 92 0.78 1.58 13.08
CA GLY A 92 1.91 2.37 12.62
C GLY A 92 2.41 3.33 13.69
N GLU A 93 1.49 4.05 14.35
CA GLU A 93 1.81 4.92 15.50
C GLU A 93 2.53 4.15 16.62
N ARG A 94 2.04 2.96 16.97
CA ARG A 94 2.69 2.10 17.98
C ARG A 94 4.05 1.58 17.54
N ALA A 95 4.18 1.29 16.25
CA ALA A 95 5.45 0.89 15.63
C ALA A 95 6.41 2.07 15.41
N LYS A 96 5.99 3.31 15.73
CA LYS A 96 6.73 4.56 15.48
C LYS A 96 7.03 4.80 14.00
N ILE A 97 6.13 4.37 13.13
CA ILE A 97 6.17 4.63 11.68
C ILE A 97 5.09 5.67 11.38
N LYS A 98 5.47 6.75 10.67
CA LYS A 98 4.53 7.80 10.30
C LYS A 98 3.50 7.25 9.32
N VAL A 99 2.21 7.47 9.58
CA VAL A 99 1.13 7.06 8.67
C VAL A 99 0.52 8.31 8.04
N VAL A 100 0.54 8.39 6.71
CA VAL A 100 -0.01 9.50 5.92
C VAL A 100 -1.29 9.03 5.26
N ARG A 101 -2.37 9.80 5.43
CA ARG A 101 -3.64 9.51 4.79
C ARG A 101 -3.69 10.12 3.40
N LEU A 102 -4.50 9.55 2.51
CA LEU A 102 -4.58 10.06 1.13
C LEU A 102 -5.07 11.50 1.09
N LYS A 103 -6.02 11.86 1.95
CA LYS A 103 -6.53 13.23 2.07
C LYS A 103 -5.51 14.26 2.60
N ASP A 104 -4.42 13.78 3.20
CA ASP A 104 -3.38 14.61 3.80
C ASP A 104 -2.14 14.73 2.88
N LEU A 105 -2.18 14.12 1.68
CA LEU A 105 -1.16 14.29 0.66
C LEU A 105 -1.19 15.72 0.11
N SER A 106 -0.03 16.35 0.05
CA SER A 106 0.14 17.60 -0.69
C SER A 106 -0.15 17.36 -2.16
N LEU A 107 -0.84 18.31 -2.80
CA LEU A 107 -0.97 18.30 -4.25
C LEU A 107 0.42 18.35 -4.89
N PRO A 108 0.63 17.62 -5.99
CA PRO A 108 1.88 17.71 -6.73
C PRO A 108 2.10 19.16 -7.22
N PRO A 109 3.36 19.59 -7.40
CA PRO A 109 3.66 20.88 -8.03
C PRO A 109 2.94 20.99 -9.39
N GLU A 110 2.52 22.20 -9.78
CA GLU A 110 1.83 22.43 -11.06
C GLU A 110 2.64 21.91 -12.26
N SER A 111 3.98 21.92 -12.18
CA SER A 111 4.87 21.39 -13.23
C SER A 111 4.75 19.88 -13.46
N ASP A 112 4.28 19.13 -12.47
CA ASP A 112 4.17 17.67 -12.50
C ASP A 112 2.71 17.24 -12.75
N GLN A 113 1.79 18.19 -12.89
CA GLN A 113 0.40 17.95 -13.23
C GLN A 113 0.23 17.98 -14.75
N LEU A 114 -0.41 16.94 -15.29
CA LEU A 114 -0.78 16.93 -16.70
C LEU A 114 -2.01 17.82 -16.91
N ASP A 115 -1.95 18.74 -17.88
CA ASP A 115 -3.13 19.51 -18.28
C ASP A 115 -4.15 18.56 -18.95
N LEU A 116 -5.40 18.64 -18.48
CA LEU A 116 -6.50 17.85 -19.02
C LEU A 116 -6.72 18.12 -20.52
N LEU A 117 -6.46 19.35 -20.97
CA LEU A 117 -6.58 19.73 -22.38
C LEU A 117 -5.47 19.11 -23.22
N ASP A 118 -4.24 19.03 -22.70
CA ASP A 118 -3.11 18.40 -23.37
C ASP A 118 -3.31 16.87 -23.49
N LEU A 119 -3.85 16.24 -22.44
CA LEU A 119 -4.25 14.84 -22.46
C LEU A 119 -5.37 14.56 -23.49
N ALA A 120 -6.37 15.43 -23.58
CA ALA A 120 -7.46 15.30 -24.55
C ALA A 120 -6.96 15.44 -26.00
N ALA A 121 -6.04 16.38 -26.25
CA ALA A 121 -5.42 16.57 -27.56
C ALA A 121 -4.58 15.36 -28.00
N ALA A 122 -3.72 14.83 -27.13
CA ALA A 122 -2.90 13.65 -27.42
C ALA A 122 -3.74 12.38 -27.68
N THR A 123 -4.91 12.28 -27.05
CA THR A 123 -5.85 11.16 -27.30
C THR A 123 -6.54 11.30 -28.66
N ALA A 124 -6.89 12.51 -29.06
CA ALA A 124 -7.51 12.78 -30.36
C ALA A 124 -6.54 12.56 -31.54
N GLU A 125 -5.26 12.90 -31.37
CA GLU A 125 -4.24 12.67 -32.40
C GLU A 125 -3.98 11.17 -32.64
N ASN A 126 -3.86 10.36 -31.57
CA ASN A 126 -3.65 8.91 -31.69
C ASN A 126 -4.84 8.16 -32.33
N MET A 127 -6.06 8.67 -32.21
CA MET A 127 -7.24 8.12 -32.88
C MET A 127 -7.30 8.46 -34.38
N SER A 128 -6.63 9.52 -34.83
CA SER A 128 -6.61 9.92 -36.24
C SER A 128 -5.56 9.17 -37.08
N SER A 129 -4.54 8.60 -36.43
CA SER A 129 -3.47 7.83 -37.06
C SER A 129 -3.80 6.35 -37.27
N ASP A 130 -4.92 5.85 -36.75
CA ASP A 130 -5.35 4.45 -36.85
C ASP A 130 -6.37 4.21 -37.98
N GLU A 131 -6.72 5.25 -38.75
CA GLU A 131 -7.58 5.17 -39.96
C GLU A 131 -6.81 5.29 -41.29
N GLY A 132 -5.48 5.09 -41.28
CA GLY A 132 -4.60 5.19 -42.46
C GLY A 132 -4.12 3.85 -43.01
#